data_AF-A0A0L7QXK6-F1
#
_entry.id   AF-A0A0L7QXK6-F1
#
_cell.length_a   1.000
_cell.length_b   1.000
_cell.length_c   1.000
_cell.angle_alpha   90.00
_cell.angle_beta   90.00
_cell.angle_gamma   90.00
#
_symmetry.space_group_name_H-M   'P 1'
#
loop_
_entity.id
_entity.type
_entity.pdbx_description
1 polymer ?
#
loop_
_entity_poly.entity_id
_entity_poly.type
_entity_poly.pdbx_seq_one_letter_code
_entity_poly.pdbx_strand_id
1 'polypeptide(L)'
;MDSHVGLDYIVDNPDYCIKLASALDTACPSVKKQVVELLSALCVYSQDGRQRAIDTLHAYQKRKGERYRLRIVVEELQNATAEDYRTALLAFVNCLVISTPVLKDRIRIRNEFIGLKLLSILNELR
;
A
#
# COMPACT_ATOMS: atom_id res chain seq x y z
N MET A 1 -14.19 -16.36 9.60
CA MET A 1 -12.92 -15.93 10.24
C MET A 1 -13.11 -14.49 10.62
N ASP A 2 -13.12 -14.17 11.91
CA ASP A 2 -13.18 -12.78 12.36
C ASP A 2 -11.98 -12.02 11.79
N SER A 3 -12.25 -11.08 10.90
CA SER A 3 -11.22 -10.26 10.25
C SER A 3 -10.33 -9.55 11.28
N HIS A 4 -10.89 -9.19 12.44
CA HIS A 4 -10.17 -8.61 13.56
C HIS A 4 -9.03 -9.50 14.09
N VAL A 5 -9.27 -10.80 14.30
CA VAL A 5 -8.25 -11.73 14.81
C VAL A 5 -7.08 -11.87 13.84
N GLY A 6 -7.36 -11.86 12.54
CA GLY A 6 -6.32 -11.90 11.51
C GLY A 6 -5.49 -10.62 11.43
N LEU A 7 -6.12 -9.45 11.58
CA LEU A 7 -5.44 -8.17 11.57
C LEU A 7 -4.59 -7.97 12.83
N ASP A 8 -5.11 -8.35 14.01
CA ASP A 8 -4.36 -8.34 15.27
C ASP A 8 -3.08 -9.17 15.16
N TYR A 9 -3.18 -10.38 14.62
CA TYR A 9 -2.01 -11.23 14.39
C TYR A 9 -0.96 -10.54 13.52
N ILE A 10 -1.35 -9.88 12.43
CA ILE A 10 -0.38 -9.19 11.54
C ILE A 10 0.25 -7.98 12.26
N VAL A 11 -0.55 -7.24 13.03
CA VAL A 11 -0.08 -6.10 13.82
C VAL A 11 0.96 -6.55 14.85
N ASP A 12 0.71 -7.66 15.54
CA ASP A 12 1.59 -8.19 16.59
C ASP A 12 2.84 -8.90 16.06
N ASN A 13 2.88 -9.22 14.75
CA ASN A 13 4.00 -9.94 14.13
C ASN A 13 4.71 -9.06 13.06
N PRO A 14 5.68 -8.21 13.45
CA PRO A 14 6.41 -7.31 12.55
C PRO A 14 6.97 -7.99 11.29
N ASP A 15 7.51 -9.20 11.44
CA ASP A 15 8.15 -9.95 10.35
C ASP A 15 7.15 -10.37 9.26
N TYR A 16 5.85 -10.32 9.54
CA TYR A 16 4.82 -10.59 8.55
C TYR A 16 4.87 -9.58 7.39
N CYS A 17 5.40 -8.38 7.62
CA CYS A 17 5.61 -7.39 6.57
C CYS A 17 6.52 -7.90 5.44
N ILE A 18 7.51 -8.74 5.77
CA ILE A 18 8.43 -9.34 4.78
C ILE A 18 7.69 -10.35 3.91
N LYS A 19 6.77 -11.14 4.50
CA LYS A 19 5.93 -12.08 3.77
C LYS A 19 4.99 -11.37 2.81
N LEU A 20 4.33 -10.30 3.27
CA LEU A 20 3.47 -9.46 2.42
C LEU A 20 4.27 -8.79 1.30
N ALA A 21 5.48 -8.30 1.58
CA ALA A 21 6.37 -7.74 0.57
C ALA A 21 6.78 -8.80 -0.46
N SER A 22 7.05 -10.04 -0.04
CA SER A 22 7.31 -11.13 -0.98
C SER A 22 6.08 -11.48 -1.83
N ALA A 23 4.88 -11.40 -1.27
CA ALA A 23 3.64 -11.68 -1.98
C ALA A 23 3.33 -10.63 -3.05
N LEU A 24 3.72 -9.35 -2.85
CA LEU A 24 3.63 -8.31 -3.87
C LEU A 24 4.51 -8.57 -5.11
N ASP A 25 5.50 -9.47 -5.01
CA ASP A 25 6.41 -9.80 -6.11
C ASP A 25 5.87 -10.86 -7.07
N THR A 26 4.68 -11.40 -6.80
CA THR A 26 4.02 -12.36 -7.70
C THR A 26 3.68 -11.72 -9.05
N ALA A 27 3.67 -12.51 -10.13
CA ALA A 27 3.16 -12.06 -11.42
C ALA A 27 1.61 -12.05 -11.47
N CYS A 28 0.93 -12.63 -10.46
CA CYS A 28 -0.51 -12.80 -10.45
C CYS A 28 -1.25 -11.54 -9.93
N PRO A 29 -1.98 -10.79 -10.76
CA PRO A 29 -2.62 -9.53 -10.34
C PRO A 29 -3.65 -9.71 -9.23
N SER A 30 -4.36 -10.85 -9.19
CA SER A 30 -5.35 -11.13 -8.15
C SER A 30 -4.72 -11.31 -6.77
N VAL A 31 -3.52 -11.91 -6.70
CA VAL A 31 -2.78 -12.05 -5.44
C VAL A 31 -2.29 -10.67 -4.99
N LYS A 32 -1.74 -9.85 -5.90
CA LYS A 32 -1.36 -8.47 -5.54
C LYS A 32 -2.54 -7.66 -5.04
N LYS A 33 -3.70 -7.77 -5.69
CA LYS A 33 -4.95 -7.12 -5.27
C LYS A 33 -5.32 -7.49 -3.83
N GLN A 34 -5.34 -8.79 -3.51
CA GLN A 34 -5.63 -9.26 -2.14
C GLN A 34 -4.66 -8.71 -1.11
N VAL A 35 -3.36 -8.64 -1.45
CA VAL A 35 -2.36 -8.04 -0.56
C VAL A 35 -2.62 -6.55 -0.38
N VAL A 36 -2.90 -5.80 -1.44
CA VAL A 36 -3.22 -4.37 -1.37
C VAL A 36 -4.49 -4.10 -0.56
N GLU A 37 -5.53 -4.91 -0.70
CA GLU A 37 -6.76 -4.84 0.10
C GLU A 37 -6.48 -5.09 1.58
N LEU A 38 -5.63 -6.08 1.90
CA LEU A 38 -5.20 -6.34 3.27
C LEU A 38 -4.40 -5.18 3.85
N LEU A 39 -3.47 -4.60 3.08
CA LEU A 39 -2.74 -3.40 3.51
C LEU A 39 -3.65 -2.20 3.74
N SER A 40 -4.70 -2.05 2.93
CA SER A 40 -5.74 -1.04 3.10
C SER A 40 -6.51 -1.25 4.41
N ALA A 41 -6.92 -2.49 4.69
CA ALA A 41 -7.60 -2.85 5.92
C ALA A 41 -6.72 -2.55 7.15
N LEU A 42 -5.43 -2.92 7.12
CA LEU A 42 -4.48 -2.61 8.18
C LEU A 42 -4.33 -1.10 8.43
N CYS A 43 -4.30 -0.29 7.36
CA CYS A 43 -4.22 1.17 7.47
C CYS A 43 -5.44 1.79 8.18
N VAL A 44 -6.64 1.25 7.95
CA VAL A 44 -7.88 1.75 8.56
C VAL A 44 -8.07 1.19 9.97
N TYR A 45 -7.55 -0.01 10.23
CA TYR A 45 -7.74 -0.72 11.48
C TYR A 45 -7.07 -0.02 12.68
N SER A 46 -5.79 0.32 12.57
CA SER A 46 -5.04 0.95 13.67
C SER A 46 -3.80 1.69 13.17
N GLN A 47 -3.19 2.51 14.03
CA GLN A 47 -1.92 3.17 13.70
C GLN A 47 -0.77 2.16 13.54
N ASP A 48 -0.76 1.10 14.34
CA ASP A 48 0.25 0.04 14.20
C ASP A 48 0.02 -0.76 12.90
N GLY A 49 -1.23 -1.04 12.54
CA GLY A 49 -1.57 -1.68 11.26
C GLY A 49 -1.13 -0.82 10.06
N ARG A 50 -1.39 0.47 10.11
CA ARG A 50 -0.85 1.44 9.14
C ARG A 50 0.67 1.40 9.09
N GLN A 51 1.35 1.34 10.24
CA GLN A 51 2.81 1.22 10.29
C GLN A 51 3.28 -0.09 9.64
N ARG A 52 2.59 -1.22 9.87
CA ARG A 52 2.87 -2.49 9.15
C ARG A 52 2.75 -2.34 7.64
N ALA A 53 1.72 -1.64 7.15
CA ALA A 53 1.60 -1.40 5.71
C ALA A 53 2.77 -0.58 5.15
N ILE A 54 3.22 0.44 5.88
CA ILE A 54 4.42 1.22 5.54
C ILE A 54 5.68 0.35 5.56
N ASP A 55 5.83 -0.50 6.57
CA ASP A 55 6.98 -1.40 6.72
C ASP A 55 7.02 -2.44 5.60
N THR A 56 5.85 -2.96 5.17
CA THR A 56 5.74 -3.80 3.97
C THR A 56 6.25 -3.09 2.72
N LEU A 57 5.86 -1.83 2.50
CA LEU A 57 6.34 -1.04 1.36
C LEU A 57 7.85 -0.79 1.43
N HIS A 58 8.39 -0.50 2.62
CA HIS A 58 9.84 -0.38 2.82
C HIS A 58 10.58 -1.71 2.57
N ALA A 59 10.03 -2.83 3.03
CA ALA A 59 10.61 -4.15 2.79
C ALA A 59 10.62 -4.48 1.29
N TYR A 60 9.52 -4.19 0.58
CA TYR A 60 9.44 -4.34 -0.87
C TYR A 60 10.47 -3.47 -1.58
N GLN A 61 10.54 -2.19 -1.22
CA GLN A 61 11.52 -1.24 -1.75
C GLN A 61 12.95 -1.77 -1.65
N LYS A 62 13.35 -2.23 -0.46
CA LYS A 62 14.69 -2.79 -0.23
C LYS A 62 14.94 -4.03 -1.08
N ARG A 63 13.96 -4.93 -1.19
CA ARG A 63 14.05 -6.15 -2.00
C ARG A 63 14.23 -5.85 -3.50
N LYS A 64 13.57 -4.80 -4.00
CA LYS A 64 13.68 -4.39 -5.41
C LYS A 64 14.84 -3.43 -5.70
N GLY A 65 15.56 -2.98 -4.67
CA GLY A 65 16.59 -1.95 -4.83
C GLY A 65 16.02 -0.61 -5.27
N GLU A 66 14.74 -0.35 -4.98
CA GLU A 66 14.07 0.85 -5.43
C GLU A 66 14.40 2.08 -4.58
N ARG A 67 14.38 3.25 -5.21
CA ARG A 67 14.70 4.50 -4.51
C ARG A 67 13.59 4.96 -3.56
N TYR A 68 12.32 4.64 -3.86
CA TYR A 68 11.16 5.16 -3.14
C TYR A 68 10.17 4.05 -2.78
N ARG A 69 9.73 4.03 -1.51
CA ARG A 69 8.80 3.02 -0.97
C ARG A 69 7.43 2.98 -1.65
N LEU A 70 6.94 4.14 -2.07
CA LEU A 70 5.61 4.26 -2.68
C LEU A 70 5.64 3.98 -4.19
N ARG A 71 6.82 3.76 -4.79
CA ARG A 71 6.96 3.55 -6.23
C ARG A 71 6.12 2.38 -6.72
N ILE A 72 6.13 1.27 -5.98
CA ILE A 72 5.37 0.07 -6.35
C ILE A 72 3.88 0.37 -6.55
N VAL A 73 3.28 1.20 -5.68
CA VAL A 73 1.86 1.53 -5.80
C VAL A 73 1.57 2.32 -7.07
N VAL A 74 2.44 3.26 -7.41
CA VAL A 74 2.33 4.12 -8.61
C VAL A 74 2.55 3.30 -9.88
N GLU A 75 3.57 2.43 -9.89
CA GLU A 75 3.89 1.56 -11.01
C GLU A 75 2.80 0.52 -11.27
N GLU A 76 2.28 -0.11 -10.22
CA GLU A 76 1.14 -1.02 -10.35
C GLU A 76 -0.10 -0.29 -10.85
N LEU A 77 -0.36 0.94 -10.39
CA LEU A 77 -1.52 1.71 -10.85
C LEU A 77 -1.41 2.08 -12.33
N GLN A 78 -0.21 2.42 -12.79
CA GLN A 78 0.04 2.73 -14.20
C GLN A 78 -0.11 1.49 -15.10
N ASN A 79 0.36 0.33 -14.64
CA ASN A 79 0.39 -0.90 -15.43
C ASN A 79 -0.88 -1.76 -15.30
N ALA A 80 -1.68 -1.57 -14.25
CA ALA A 80 -2.90 -2.34 -14.04
C ALA A 80 -3.85 -2.16 -15.23
N THR A 81 -4.32 -3.26 -15.81
CA THR A 81 -5.35 -3.26 -16.86
C THR A 81 -6.75 -3.52 -16.30
N ALA A 82 -6.83 -4.25 -15.19
CA ALA A 82 -8.07 -4.60 -14.54
C ALA A 82 -8.58 -3.43 -13.66
N GLU A 83 -9.82 -3.00 -13.89
CA GLU A 83 -10.44 -1.87 -13.21
C GLU A 83 -10.60 -2.10 -11.70
N ASP A 84 -10.90 -3.33 -11.30
CA ASP A 84 -11.04 -3.72 -9.91
C ASP A 84 -9.71 -3.64 -9.15
N TYR A 85 -8.59 -3.97 -9.79
CA TYR A 85 -7.26 -3.82 -9.21
C TYR A 85 -6.85 -2.35 -9.13
N ARG A 86 -7.13 -1.54 -10.16
CA ARG A 86 -6.93 -0.07 -10.09
C ARG A 86 -7.70 0.55 -8.94
N THR A 87 -8.96 0.14 -8.75
CA THR A 87 -9.80 0.59 -7.65
C THR A 87 -9.19 0.24 -6.29
N ALA A 88 -8.68 -0.99 -6.11
CA ALA A 88 -8.01 -1.41 -4.89
C ALA A 88 -6.74 -0.58 -4.61
N LEU A 89 -5.93 -0.28 -5.64
CA LEU A 89 -4.73 0.55 -5.50
C LEU A 89 -5.07 2.00 -5.11
N LEU A 90 -6.09 2.59 -5.72
CA LEU A 90 -6.57 3.93 -5.36
C LEU A 90 -7.14 3.98 -3.94
N ALA A 91 -7.90 2.95 -3.54
CA ALA A 91 -8.37 2.79 -2.17
C ALA A 91 -7.19 2.73 -1.19
N PHE A 92 -6.14 1.97 -1.52
CA PHE A 92 -4.96 1.87 -0.68
C PHE A 92 -4.21 3.21 -0.53
N VAL A 93 -4.05 3.97 -1.62
CA VAL A 93 -3.49 5.33 -1.57
C VAL A 93 -4.31 6.20 -0.61
N ASN A 94 -5.64 6.16 -0.71
CA ASN A 94 -6.53 6.91 0.16
C ASN A 94 -6.41 6.47 1.63
N CYS A 95 -6.37 5.18 1.91
CA CYS A 95 -6.15 4.65 3.27
C CYS A 95 -4.82 5.11 3.86
N LEU A 96 -3.72 5.06 3.10
CA LEU A 96 -2.42 5.56 3.53
C LEU A 96 -2.43 7.07 3.84
N VAL A 97 -3.16 7.87 3.09
CA VAL A 97 -3.21 9.32 3.31
C VAL A 97 -4.15 9.67 4.46
N ILE A 98 -5.39 9.18 4.43
CA ILE A 98 -6.47 9.54 5.35
C ILE A 98 -6.18 9.02 6.76
N SER A 99 -5.66 7.80 6.90
CA SER A 99 -5.32 7.23 8.21
C SER A 99 -4.10 7.90 8.87
N THR A 100 -3.55 8.99 8.30
CA THR A 100 -2.42 9.72 8.87
C THR A 100 -2.95 10.81 9.81
N PRO A 101 -2.81 10.65 11.14
CA PRO A 101 -3.42 11.58 12.08
C PRO A 101 -2.68 12.92 12.09
N VAL A 102 -1.35 12.88 12.02
CA VAL A 102 -0.50 14.06 12.02
C VAL A 102 -0.53 14.74 10.65
N LEU A 103 -1.04 15.99 10.61
CA LEU A 103 -1.18 16.77 9.37
C LEU A 103 0.14 16.88 8.60
N LYS A 104 1.25 17.14 9.30
CA LYS A 104 2.58 17.28 8.68
C LYS A 104 2.99 16.00 7.95
N ASP A 105 2.75 14.84 8.53
CA ASP A 105 3.07 13.55 7.91
C ASP A 105 2.09 13.22 6.79
N ARG A 106 0.82 13.63 6.91
CA ARG A 106 -0.14 13.53 5.82
C ARG A 106 0.26 14.37 4.60
N ILE A 107 0.80 15.57 4.82
CA ILE A 107 1.35 16.40 3.74
C ILE A 107 2.58 15.74 3.13
N ARG A 108 3.48 15.19 3.96
CA ARG A 108 4.68 14.48 3.48
C ARG A 108 4.35 13.31 2.57
N ILE A 109 3.46 12.41 2.98
CA ILE A 109 3.10 11.24 2.16
C ILE A 109 2.40 11.65 0.85
N ARG A 110 1.56 12.69 0.87
CA ARG A 110 0.97 13.26 -0.36
C ARG A 110 2.06 13.80 -1.29
N ASN A 111 3.04 14.52 -0.74
CA ASN A 111 4.15 15.05 -1.52
C ASN A 111 5.06 13.96 -2.08
N GLU A 112 5.24 12.84 -1.37
CA GLU A 112 5.94 11.67 -1.91
C GLU A 112 5.21 11.12 -3.16
N PHE A 113 3.89 10.94 -3.11
CA PHE A 113 3.09 10.52 -4.27
C PHE A 113 3.14 11.53 -5.43
N ILE A 114 3.07 12.83 -5.12
CA ILE A 114 3.22 13.89 -6.14
C ILE A 114 4.60 13.82 -6.80
N GLY A 115 5.65 13.61 -6.01
CA GLY A 115 7.02 13.42 -6.49
C GLY A 115 7.15 12.21 -7.43
N LEU A 116 6.33 11.18 -7.21
CA LEU A 116 6.21 9.99 -8.05
C LEU A 116 5.21 10.13 -9.21
N LYS A 117 4.74 11.36 -9.51
CA LYS A 117 3.84 11.65 -10.65
C LYS A 117 2.45 11.01 -10.58
N LEU A 118 1.97 10.67 -9.39
CA LEU A 118 0.61 10.12 -9.22
C LEU A 118 -0.47 11.01 -9.84
N LEU A 119 -0.32 12.35 -9.76
CA LEU A 119 -1.30 13.28 -10.34
C LEU A 119 -1.48 13.13 -11.85
N SER A 120 -0.43 12.78 -12.59
CA SER A 120 -0.51 12.55 -14.03
C SER A 120 -1.35 11.31 -14.31
N ILE A 121 -1.09 10.21 -13.59
CA ILE A 121 -1.84 8.95 -13.73
C ILE A 121 -3.32 9.17 -13.39
N LEU A 122 -3.62 9.92 -12.33
CA LEU A 122 -5.01 10.22 -11.97
C LEU A 122 -5.75 11.04 -13.03
N ASN A 123 -5.06 11.89 -13.79
CA ASN A 123 -5.68 12.65 -14.87
C ASN A 123 -5.97 11.78 -16.10
N GLU A 124 -5.20 10.72 -16.33
CA GLU A 124 -5.43 9.75 -17.41
C GLU A 124 -6.58 8.78 -17.09
N LEU A 125 -6.93 8.64 -15.80
CA LEU A 125 -8.03 7.78 -15.33
C LEU A 125 -9.39 8.50 -15.25
N ARG A 126 -9.44 9.80 -15.51
CA ARG A 126 -10.68 10.61 -15.54
C ARG A 126 -11.33 10.55 -16.91
#